data_AF-T1AIT1-F1
#
_entry.id   AF-T1AIT1-F1
#
_cell.length_a   1.000
_cell.length_b   1.000
_cell.length_c   1.000
_cell.angle_alpha   90.00
_cell.angle_beta   90.00
_cell.angle_gamma   90.00
#
_symmetry.space_group_name_H-M   'P 1'
#
loop_
_entity.id
_entity.type
_entity.pdbx_description
1 polymer ?
#
loop_
_entity_poly.entity_id
_entity_poly.type
_entity_poly.pdbx_seq_one_letter_code
_entity_poly.pdbx_strand_id
1 'polypeptide(L)'
;DLSQTAIPFDHVDEEYLEKPRKWEIGDIGRFMVVMGPISSIFDYATFAVMWFVFKANSPASAGLFQSGWFIEGLLSQTLIVHIIRTRKIPFLQSRASAPLLLMTSLIMVLGMAIPFSSLGAKVGLVPLPWSYFPWLLALLVPYCLLAQMVKNLFIRRYGFN
;
A
#
# COMPACT_ATOMS: atom_id res chain seq x y z
N ASP A 1 -9.16 -3.31 5.29
CA ASP A 1 -9.64 -4.58 5.89
C ASP A 1 -10.47 -5.45 4.97
N LEU A 2 -11.55 -4.97 4.34
CA LEU A 2 -12.32 -5.77 3.36
C LEU A 2 -11.49 -6.25 2.15
N SER A 3 -10.44 -5.53 1.74
CA SER A 3 -9.50 -5.98 0.71
C SER A 3 -8.75 -7.26 1.11
N GLN A 4 -8.56 -7.49 2.41
CA GLN A 4 -7.72 -8.56 2.92
C GLN A 4 -8.48 -9.88 3.15
N THR A 5 -9.82 -9.88 3.05
CA THR A 5 -10.63 -11.11 3.10
C THR A 5 -10.45 -11.99 1.87
N ALA A 6 -9.86 -11.47 0.80
CA ALA A 6 -9.52 -12.22 -0.41
C ALA A 6 -8.18 -12.97 -0.30
N ILE A 7 -7.34 -12.65 0.69
CA ILE A 7 -6.01 -13.28 0.89
C ILE A 7 -6.11 -14.81 1.07
N PRO A 8 -7.09 -15.38 1.81
CA PRO A 8 -7.24 -16.82 1.94
C PRO A 8 -7.58 -17.56 0.63
N PHE A 9 -8.13 -16.86 -0.36
CA PHE A 9 -8.50 -17.43 -1.67
C PHE A 9 -7.37 -17.32 -2.71
N ASP A 10 -6.21 -16.89 -2.26
CA ASP A 10 -5.12 -16.55 -3.14
C ASP A 10 -4.23 -17.76 -3.45
N HIS A 11 -3.76 -17.85 -4.70
CA HIS A 11 -2.89 -18.95 -5.09
C HIS A 11 -1.46 -18.69 -4.62
N VAL A 12 -0.92 -19.62 -3.85
CA VAL A 12 0.49 -19.61 -3.43
C VAL A 12 1.34 -20.15 -4.58
N ASP A 13 2.52 -19.57 -4.82
CA ASP A 13 3.44 -20.00 -5.89
C ASP A 13 3.81 -21.50 -5.71
N GLU A 14 3.85 -22.29 -6.80
CA GLU A 14 4.09 -23.75 -6.75
C GLU A 14 5.41 -24.14 -6.05
N GLU A 15 6.47 -23.36 -6.25
CA GLU A 15 7.77 -23.49 -5.56
C GLU A 15 7.66 -23.39 -4.03
N TYR A 16 6.59 -22.76 -3.51
CA TYR A 16 6.32 -22.67 -2.08
C TYR A 16 5.79 -24.00 -1.52
N LEU A 17 5.11 -24.80 -2.34
CA LEU A 17 4.46 -26.06 -1.98
C LEU A 17 5.42 -27.26 -2.01
N GLU A 18 6.58 -27.13 -2.65
CA GLU A 18 7.55 -28.23 -2.82
C GLU A 18 8.17 -28.73 -1.51
N LYS A 19 8.14 -27.94 -0.43
CA LYS A 19 8.72 -28.32 0.87
C LYS A 19 7.80 -27.93 2.03
N PRO A 20 7.61 -28.81 3.03
CA PRO A 20 6.84 -28.46 4.23
C PRO A 20 7.53 -27.32 4.98
N ARG A 21 6.80 -26.22 5.17
CA ARG A 21 7.30 -25.01 5.83
C ARG A 21 6.90 -25.00 7.31
N LYS A 22 7.83 -24.59 8.18
CA LYS A 22 7.52 -24.30 9.58
C LYS A 22 6.97 -22.89 9.69
N TRP A 23 5.93 -22.72 10.51
CA TRP A 23 5.34 -21.42 10.81
C TRP A 23 6.26 -20.67 11.79
N GLU A 24 7.19 -19.87 11.26
CA GLU A 24 8.12 -19.07 12.06
C GLU A 24 7.52 -17.68 12.29
N ILE A 25 6.69 -17.53 13.33
CA ILE A 25 6.06 -16.26 13.72
C ILE A 25 7.11 -15.15 13.94
N GLY A 26 8.32 -15.52 14.33
CA GLY A 26 9.45 -14.60 14.48
C GLY A 26 9.87 -13.90 13.18
N ASP A 27 9.71 -14.54 12.03
CA ASP A 27 10.07 -13.95 10.74
C ASP A 27 9.03 -12.93 10.28
N ILE A 28 7.76 -13.11 10.64
CA ILE A 28 6.70 -12.12 10.42
C ILE A 28 6.98 -10.85 11.24
N GLY A 29 7.37 -11.03 12.51
CA GLY A 29 7.73 -9.90 13.38
C GLY A 29 8.94 -9.11 12.87
N ARG A 30 10.01 -9.81 12.45
CA ARG A 30 11.20 -9.16 11.85
C ARG A 30 10.85 -8.42 10.57
N PHE A 31 9.98 -9.01 9.74
CA PHE A 31 9.50 -8.37 8.52
C PHE A 31 8.74 -7.06 8.84
N MET A 32 7.85 -7.06 9.83
CA MET A 32 7.14 -5.86 10.27
C MET A 32 8.09 -4.78 10.78
N VAL A 33 9.10 -5.14 11.58
CA VAL A 33 10.10 -4.18 12.10
C VAL A 33 10.94 -3.55 10.98
N VAL A 34 11.18 -4.27 9.89
CA VAL A 34 11.95 -3.77 8.74
C VAL A 34 11.09 -2.94 7.78
N MET A 35 9.85 -3.37 7.52
CA MET A 35 8.96 -2.73 6.55
C MET A 35 8.20 -1.53 7.11
N GLY A 36 7.87 -1.56 8.42
CA GLY A 36 7.16 -0.48 9.10
C GLY A 36 7.85 0.88 8.94
N PRO A 37 9.16 1.01 9.26
CA PRO A 37 9.90 2.26 9.09
C PRO A 37 9.88 2.80 7.66
N ILE A 38 9.91 1.90 6.66
CA ILE A 38 9.83 2.30 5.25
C ILE A 38 8.48 2.97 4.98
N SER A 39 7.38 2.35 5.40
CA SER A 39 6.04 2.93 5.24
C SER A 39 5.95 4.31 5.91
N SER A 40 6.46 4.44 7.14
CA SER A 40 6.42 5.70 7.87
C SER A 40 7.21 6.82 7.20
N ILE A 41 8.32 6.52 6.52
CA ILE A 41 9.06 7.53 5.74
C ILE A 41 8.18 8.11 4.64
N PHE A 42 7.40 7.27 3.95
CA PHE A 42 6.47 7.73 2.91
C PHE A 42 5.27 8.45 3.51
N ASP A 43 4.75 8.03 4.66
CA ASP A 43 3.71 8.78 5.38
C ASP A 43 4.20 10.20 5.73
N TYR A 44 5.41 10.34 6.26
CA TYR A 44 6.02 11.64 6.56
C TYR A 44 6.28 12.46 5.29
N ALA A 45 6.67 11.81 4.19
CA ALA A 45 6.83 12.49 2.90
C ALA A 45 5.48 12.99 2.36
N THR A 46 4.41 12.21 2.47
CA THR A 46 3.03 12.63 2.18
C THR A 46 2.66 13.84 3.02
N PHE A 47 2.93 13.81 4.32
CA PHE A 47 2.67 14.95 5.22
C PHE A 47 3.45 16.19 4.81
N ALA A 48 4.73 16.04 4.44
CA ALA A 48 5.56 17.14 3.96
C ALA A 48 5.00 17.73 2.66
N VAL A 49 4.58 16.90 1.70
CA VAL A 49 3.94 17.37 0.45
C VAL A 49 2.66 18.13 0.76
N MET A 50 1.78 17.58 1.61
CA MET A 50 0.53 18.24 1.99
C MET A 50 0.78 19.57 2.71
N TRP A 51 1.78 19.60 3.60
CA TRP A 51 2.10 20.78 4.40
C TRP A 51 2.79 21.88 3.59
N PHE A 52 3.84 21.56 2.83
CA PHE A 52 4.68 22.56 2.15
C PHE A 52 4.22 22.89 0.73
N VAL A 53 3.71 21.91 -0.03
CA VAL A 53 3.30 22.12 -1.42
C VAL A 53 1.84 22.57 -1.49
N PHE A 54 0.95 21.84 -0.81
CA PHE A 54 -0.49 22.14 -0.82
C PHE A 54 -0.92 23.12 0.27
N LYS A 55 0.00 23.52 1.16
CA LYS A 55 -0.25 24.46 2.27
C LYS A 55 -1.47 24.04 3.11
N ALA A 56 -1.67 22.73 3.27
CA ALA A 56 -2.73 22.16 4.07
C ALA A 56 -2.33 22.18 5.57
N ASN A 57 -1.97 23.35 6.07
CA ASN A 57 -1.35 23.57 7.39
C ASN A 57 -2.23 24.42 8.32
N SER A 58 -3.52 24.54 8.02
CA SER A 58 -4.49 25.29 8.81
C SER A 58 -5.75 24.46 9.09
N PRO A 59 -6.52 24.75 10.16
CA PRO A 59 -7.78 24.04 10.43
C PRO A 59 -8.77 24.09 9.27
N ALA A 60 -8.80 25.20 8.51
CA ALA A 60 -9.65 25.34 7.33
C ALA A 60 -9.26 24.39 6.18
N SER A 61 -8.00 23.95 6.14
CA SER A 61 -7.48 23.02 5.12
C SER A 61 -7.30 21.59 5.65
N ALA A 62 -7.77 21.29 6.86
CA ALA A 62 -7.67 19.98 7.47
C ALA A 62 -8.32 18.87 6.60
N GLY A 63 -9.47 19.16 5.99
CA GLY A 63 -10.14 18.21 5.08
C GLY A 63 -9.28 17.86 3.87
N LEU A 64 -8.53 18.82 3.32
CA LEU A 64 -7.62 18.59 2.19
C LEU A 64 -6.48 17.66 2.62
N PHE A 65 -5.87 17.93 3.78
CA PHE A 65 -4.84 17.08 4.36
C PHE A 65 -5.33 15.64 4.57
N GLN A 66 -6.48 15.49 5.22
CA GLN A 66 -7.11 14.19 5.50
C GLN A 66 -7.43 13.43 4.22
N SER A 67 -7.89 14.13 3.18
CA SER A 67 -8.22 13.49 1.90
C SER A 67 -6.99 12.97 1.17
N GLY A 68 -5.91 13.76 1.14
CA GLY A 68 -4.64 13.33 0.55
C GLY A 68 -4.08 12.13 1.30
N TRP A 69 -4.02 12.23 2.64
CA TRP A 69 -3.53 11.14 3.47
C TRP A 69 -4.39 9.88 3.35
N PHE A 70 -5.71 10.00 3.24
CA PHE A 70 -6.61 8.88 3.02
C PHE A 70 -6.33 8.14 1.71
N ILE A 71 -6.20 8.87 0.59
CA ILE A 71 -5.93 8.25 -0.72
C ILE A 71 -4.57 7.57 -0.70
N GLU A 72 -3.54 8.25 -0.20
CA GLU A 72 -2.19 7.69 -0.19
C GLU A 72 -2.10 6.45 0.72
N GLY A 73 -2.59 6.53 1.95
CA GLY A 73 -2.62 5.40 2.88
C GLY A 73 -3.41 4.20 2.35
N LEU A 74 -4.54 4.45 1.67
CA LEU A 74 -5.32 3.37 1.05
C LEU A 74 -4.55 2.68 -0.09
N LEU A 75 -3.88 3.46 -0.94
CA LEU A 75 -3.11 2.94 -2.07
C LEU A 75 -1.85 2.21 -1.60
N SER A 76 -1.08 2.78 -0.67
CA SER A 76 0.09 2.12 -0.12
C SER A 76 -0.27 0.80 0.58
N GLN A 77 -1.34 0.78 1.38
CA GLN A 77 -1.84 -0.44 2.03
C GLN A 77 -2.35 -1.50 1.03
N THR A 78 -2.98 -1.10 -0.07
CA THR A 78 -3.41 -2.06 -1.11
C THR A 78 -2.24 -2.60 -1.91
N LEU A 79 -1.26 -1.75 -2.24
CA LEU A 79 -0.05 -2.14 -2.98
C LEU A 79 0.86 -3.06 -2.18
N ILE A 80 1.04 -2.81 -0.88
CA ILE A 80 1.93 -3.64 -0.05
C ILE A 80 1.43 -5.09 0.04
N VAL A 81 0.11 -5.32 0.05
CA VAL A 81 -0.47 -6.67 0.02
C VAL A 81 0.00 -7.45 -1.21
N HIS A 82 0.05 -6.80 -2.37
CA HIS A 82 0.56 -7.43 -3.59
C HIS A 82 2.08 -7.70 -3.52
N ILE A 83 2.83 -6.82 -2.87
CA ILE A 83 4.29 -6.98 -2.72
C ILE A 83 4.64 -8.13 -1.77
N ILE A 84 3.95 -8.27 -0.63
CA ILE A 84 4.29 -9.29 0.38
C ILE A 84 3.84 -10.70 -0.02
N ARG A 85 2.82 -10.81 -0.86
CA ARG A 85 2.14 -12.08 -1.17
C ARG A 85 2.95 -13.02 -2.06
N THR A 86 3.85 -12.50 -2.89
CA THR A 86 4.70 -13.34 -3.76
C THR A 86 6.18 -13.08 -3.48
N ARG A 87 7.00 -14.11 -3.63
CA ARG A 87 8.46 -13.98 -3.57
C ARG A 87 9.04 -13.26 -4.80
N LYS A 88 8.30 -13.30 -5.91
CA LYS A 88 8.70 -12.73 -7.20
C LYS A 88 8.32 -11.24 -7.28
N ILE A 89 8.63 -10.58 -8.40
CA ILE A 89 8.19 -9.20 -8.64
C ILE A 89 6.68 -9.25 -8.95
N PRO A 90 5.83 -8.57 -8.16
CA PRO A 90 4.39 -8.57 -8.38
C PRO A 90 4.05 -7.97 -9.74
N PHE A 91 3.00 -8.48 -10.38
CA PHE A 91 2.48 -8.10 -11.71
C PHE A 91 3.35 -8.45 -12.93
N LEU A 92 4.67 -8.58 -12.75
CA LEU A 92 5.62 -8.94 -13.81
C LEU A 92 5.95 -10.43 -13.84
N GLN A 93 6.19 -11.03 -12.67
CA GLN A 93 6.64 -12.42 -12.55
C GLN A 93 5.62 -13.32 -11.85
N SER A 94 4.77 -12.75 -11.00
CA SER A 94 3.62 -13.45 -10.42
C SER A 94 2.44 -12.48 -10.40
N ARG A 95 1.33 -12.91 -10.99
CA ARG A 95 0.08 -12.14 -11.03
C ARG A 95 -0.83 -12.60 -9.94
N ALA A 96 -1.46 -11.64 -9.28
CA ALA A 96 -2.41 -11.99 -8.26
C ALA A 96 -3.62 -12.74 -8.81
N SER A 97 -4.27 -13.55 -7.97
CA SER A 97 -5.50 -14.22 -8.37
C SER A 97 -6.53 -13.19 -8.84
N ALA A 98 -7.33 -13.54 -9.86
CA ALA A 98 -8.32 -12.63 -10.41
C ALA A 98 -9.24 -11.99 -9.35
N PRO A 99 -9.68 -12.71 -8.29
CA PRO A 99 -10.45 -12.11 -7.20
C PRO A 99 -9.68 -11.04 -6.41
N LEU A 100 -8.40 -11.27 -6.08
CA LEU A 100 -7.60 -10.29 -5.33
C LEU A 100 -7.31 -9.04 -6.19
N LEU A 101 -7.02 -9.22 -7.47
CA LEU A 101 -6.85 -8.10 -8.41
C LEU A 101 -8.12 -7.27 -8.55
N LEU A 102 -9.28 -7.92 -8.70
CA LEU A 102 -10.56 -7.25 -8.85
C LEU A 102 -10.93 -6.49 -7.57
N MET A 103 -10.81 -7.12 -6.40
CA MET A 103 -11.15 -6.49 -5.12
C MET A 103 -10.23 -5.31 -4.80
N THR A 104 -8.91 -5.46 -4.99
CA THR A 104 -7.98 -4.35 -4.76
C THR A 104 -8.18 -3.22 -5.75
N SER A 105 -8.38 -3.52 -7.04
CA SER A 105 -8.69 -2.50 -8.05
C SER A 105 -9.99 -1.76 -7.75
N LEU A 106 -11.04 -2.49 -7.35
CA LEU A 106 -12.32 -1.91 -6.97
C LEU A 106 -12.16 -0.98 -5.76
N ILE A 107 -11.43 -1.39 -4.74
CA ILE A 107 -11.19 -0.58 -3.54
C ILE A 107 -10.36 0.66 -3.86
N MET A 108 -9.34 0.55 -4.70
CA MET A 108 -8.54 1.69 -5.13
C MET A 108 -9.40 2.70 -5.91
N VAL A 109 -10.22 2.24 -6.86
CA VAL A 109 -11.12 3.10 -7.64
C VAL A 109 -12.18 3.76 -6.76
N LEU A 110 -12.88 2.98 -5.94
CA LEU A 110 -13.90 3.51 -5.04
C LEU A 110 -13.29 4.47 -4.02
N GLY A 111 -12.15 4.11 -3.44
CA GLY A 111 -11.42 4.96 -2.51
C GLY A 111 -10.98 6.30 -3.09
N MET A 112 -10.45 6.29 -4.31
CA MET A 112 -10.13 7.54 -5.02
C MET A 112 -11.38 8.37 -5.35
N ALA A 113 -12.52 7.73 -5.59
CA ALA A 113 -13.78 8.43 -5.88
C ALA A 113 -14.48 9.00 -4.64
N ILE A 114 -14.26 8.45 -3.44
CA ILE A 114 -14.94 8.86 -2.21
C ILE A 114 -14.80 10.37 -1.94
N PRO A 115 -13.60 11.00 -1.98
CA PRO A 115 -13.46 12.44 -1.72
C PRO A 115 -14.18 13.35 -2.73
N PHE A 116 -14.51 12.82 -3.91
CA PHE A 116 -15.26 13.53 -4.96
C PHE A 116 -16.78 13.27 -4.87
N SER A 117 -17.24 12.53 -3.87
CA SER A 117 -18.65 12.15 -3.69
C SER A 117 -19.30 12.87 -2.51
N SER A 118 -20.62 12.89 -2.49
CA SER A 118 -21.40 13.39 -1.35
C SER A 118 -21.17 12.60 -0.06
N LEU A 119 -20.73 11.35 -0.17
CA LEU A 119 -20.34 10.53 0.98
C LEU A 119 -19.05 11.03 1.61
N GLY A 120 -18.05 11.37 0.78
CA GLY A 120 -16.78 11.95 1.26
C GLY A 120 -17.02 13.25 2.02
N ALA A 121 -17.87 14.13 1.49
CA ALA A 121 -18.22 15.39 2.14
C ALA A 121 -18.82 15.21 3.55
N LYS A 122 -19.60 14.13 3.78
CA LYS A 122 -20.17 13.83 5.11
C LYS A 122 -19.13 13.40 6.13
N VAL A 123 -18.00 12.85 5.68
CA VAL A 123 -16.89 12.37 6.52
C VAL A 123 -15.78 13.42 6.63
N GLY A 124 -15.96 14.60 6.03
CA GLY A 124 -14.97 15.69 6.04
C GLY A 124 -13.90 15.57 4.95
N LEU A 125 -14.07 14.65 4.00
CA LEU A 125 -13.20 14.53 2.82
C LEU A 125 -13.60 15.54 1.76
N VAL A 126 -12.61 16.11 1.09
CA VAL A 126 -12.76 17.13 0.06
C VAL A 126 -12.06 16.67 -1.23
N PRO A 127 -12.56 17.10 -2.39
CA PRO A 127 -11.94 16.77 -3.66
C PRO A 127 -10.50 17.32 -3.71
N LEU A 128 -9.57 16.46 -4.08
CA LEU A 128 -8.16 16.83 -4.21
C LEU A 128 -7.92 17.53 -5.55
N PRO A 129 -7.03 18.54 -5.60
CA PRO A 129 -6.64 19.16 -6.85
C PRO A 129 -5.91 18.15 -7.74
N TRP A 130 -6.08 18.24 -9.06
CA TRP A 130 -5.43 17.34 -10.01
C TRP A 130 -3.90 17.33 -9.92
N SER A 131 -3.30 18.43 -9.45
CA SER A 131 -1.86 18.54 -9.19
C SER A 131 -1.37 17.60 -8.08
N TYR A 132 -2.25 17.04 -7.25
CA TYR A 132 -1.90 16.06 -6.21
C TYR A 132 -1.49 14.70 -6.79
N PHE A 133 -2.13 14.23 -7.86
CA PHE A 133 -1.91 12.88 -8.38
C PHE A 133 -0.49 12.62 -8.92
N PRO A 134 0.20 13.57 -9.57
CA PRO A 134 1.62 13.42 -9.88
C PRO A 134 2.50 13.22 -8.63
N TRP A 135 2.23 13.94 -7.54
CA TRP A 135 2.95 13.75 -6.26
C TRP A 135 2.65 12.40 -5.63
N LEU A 136 1.38 11.97 -5.68
CA LEU A 136 0.97 10.65 -5.23
C LEU A 136 1.73 9.55 -5.97
N LEU A 137 1.86 9.64 -7.30
CA LEU A 137 2.67 8.69 -8.07
C LEU A 137 4.16 8.77 -7.70
N ALA A 138 4.69 9.97 -7.49
CA ALA A 138 6.08 10.17 -7.07
C ALA A 138 6.36 9.63 -5.65
N LEU A 139 5.34 9.43 -4.81
CA LEU A 139 5.46 8.78 -3.50
C LEU A 139 5.28 7.25 -3.62
N LEU A 140 4.24 6.81 -4.32
CA LEU A 140 3.90 5.38 -4.42
C LEU A 140 4.89 4.56 -5.24
N VAL A 141 5.43 5.10 -6.34
CA VAL A 141 6.37 4.34 -7.19
C VAL A 141 7.67 4.03 -6.44
N PRO A 142 8.37 5.01 -5.82
CA PRO A 142 9.54 4.70 -5.00
C PRO A 142 9.22 3.84 -3.78
N TYR A 143 8.04 4.01 -3.17
CA TYR A 143 7.58 3.12 -2.10
C TYR A 143 7.54 1.66 -2.54
N CYS A 144 6.89 1.36 -3.67
CA CYS A 144 6.81 0.00 -4.19
C CYS A 144 8.19 -0.56 -4.53
N LEU A 145 9.08 0.24 -5.13
CA LEU A 145 10.44 -0.17 -5.46
C LEU A 145 11.26 -0.48 -4.21
N LEU A 146 11.21 0.39 -3.20
CA LEU A 146 11.95 0.21 -1.96
C LEU A 146 11.41 -0.98 -1.16
N ALA A 147 10.09 -1.11 -1.05
CA ALA A 147 9.42 -2.24 -0.42
C ALA A 147 9.81 -3.58 -1.10
N GLN A 148 9.81 -3.63 -2.44
CA GLN A 148 10.24 -4.81 -3.19
C GLN A 148 11.73 -5.10 -2.98
N MET A 149 12.59 -4.08 -2.99
CA MET A 149 14.04 -4.26 -2.78
C MET A 149 14.33 -4.80 -1.39
N VAL A 150 13.69 -4.23 -0.36
CA VAL A 150 13.86 -4.63 1.04
C VAL A 150 13.32 -6.03 1.27
N LYS A 151 12.17 -6.37 0.68
CA LYS A 151 11.67 -7.76 0.67
C LYS A 151 12.71 -8.72 0.08
N ASN A 152 13.28 -8.40 -1.09
CA ASN A 152 14.28 -9.26 -1.74
C ASN A 152 15.55 -9.40 -0.89
N LEU A 153 16.00 -8.33 -0.24
CA LEU A 153 17.14 -8.35 0.68
C LEU A 153 16.83 -9.20 1.93
N PHE A 154 15.64 -9.07 2.48
CA PHE A 154 15.17 -9.87 3.61
C PHE A 154 15.16 -11.36 3.27
N ILE A 155 14.58 -11.73 2.12
CA ILE A 155 14.55 -13.11 1.63
C ILE A 155 15.97 -13.66 1.40
N ARG A 156 16.88 -12.86 0.83
CA ARG A 156 18.29 -13.27 0.64
C ARG A 156 19.03 -13.47 1.95
N ARG A 157 18.78 -12.63 2.96
CA ARG A 157 19.52 -12.62 4.22
C ARG A 157 19.07 -13.70 5.20
N TYR A 158 17.75 -13.88 5.32
CA TYR A 158 17.18 -14.84 6.27
C TYR A 158 16.87 -16.19 5.65
N GLY A 159 16.92 -16.29 4.31
CA GLY A 159 16.54 -17.49 3.59
C GLY A 159 15.04 -17.78 3.74
N PHE A 160 14.56 -18.72 2.93
CA PHE A 160 13.27 -19.34 3.14
C PHE A 160 13.58 -20.80 3.46
N ASN A 161 13.63 -21.18 4.73
CA ASN A 161 13.65 -22.60 5.13
C ASN A 161 12.31 -23.25 4.90
#